data_AF-A0AAN9BJG8-F1
#
_entry.id   AF-A0AAN9BJG8-F1
#
_cell.length_a   1.000
_cell.length_b   1.000
_cell.length_c   1.000
_cell.angle_alpha   90.00
_cell.angle_beta   90.00
_cell.angle_gamma   90.00
#
_symmetry.space_group_name_H-M   'P 1'
#
loop_
_entity.id
_entity.type
_entity.pdbx_description
1 polymer ?
#
loop_
_entity_poly.entity_id
_entity_poly.type
_entity_poly.pdbx_seq_one_letter_code
_entity_poly.pdbx_strand_id
1 'polypeptide(L)'
;MGRKCSVYGCKTNYKSEEGCGSERKVSVYRLPSDSAERALWISAITNDNFTAKQHTVVCELHWPPGFETISKNGKQRPKHPPSVWPNVPSSQIPTPAPSPRPTKRTSSSLRNTEADQLACFLNSDSVTFCDLQSILLASKSPKRDLLVPVFAFMDDSVVHVQSKKMVNGVPLFVVRISQDLTFVNFHLGVRCTATTLSANKITTLQTWSAFEENIRFLNSLELDNKKKVIQEQLQAMGTQQIGKPVYTPDMIIRAFTYFATSRCLYERLRHDFQFPSVRTLTRITSKVAKLDESAFSSAVFKSLEERQRL
;
A
#
# COMPACT_ATOMS: atom_id res chain seq x y z
N MET A 1 -35.34 -56.41 23.21
CA MET A 1 -33.92 -56.00 23.00
C MET A 1 -33.58 -54.85 23.94
N GLY A 2 -32.33 -54.76 24.43
CA GLY A 2 -31.87 -53.63 25.25
C GLY A 2 -31.76 -52.37 24.39
N ARG A 3 -32.20 -51.22 24.91
CA ARG A 3 -32.18 -49.95 24.15
C ARG A 3 -30.85 -49.25 24.32
N LYS A 4 -30.10 -49.05 23.24
CA LYS A 4 -28.79 -48.41 23.28
C LYS A 4 -28.90 -46.93 23.69
N CYS A 5 -27.95 -46.45 24.47
CA CYS A 5 -27.83 -45.02 24.77
C CYS A 5 -27.56 -44.26 23.47
N SER A 6 -28.19 -43.11 23.31
CA SER A 6 -28.15 -42.31 22.07
C SER A 6 -27.01 -41.29 22.04
N VAL A 7 -26.21 -41.26 23.10
CA VAL A 7 -25.06 -40.37 23.26
C VAL A 7 -23.83 -40.96 22.57
N TYR A 8 -23.09 -40.13 21.85
CA TYR A 8 -21.89 -40.53 21.13
C TYR A 8 -20.86 -41.17 22.08
N GLY A 9 -20.30 -42.32 21.69
CA GLY A 9 -19.29 -43.04 22.48
C GLY A 9 -19.81 -43.76 23.75
N CYS A 10 -21.09 -43.67 24.10
CA CYS A 10 -21.63 -44.32 25.30
C CYS A 10 -21.93 -45.81 25.08
N LYS A 11 -21.21 -46.69 25.78
CA LYS A 11 -21.34 -48.17 25.68
C LYS A 11 -22.11 -48.83 26.83
N THR A 12 -22.55 -48.08 27.84
CA THR A 12 -23.04 -48.61 29.13
C THR A 12 -24.32 -49.46 29.05
N ASN A 13 -25.06 -49.47 27.93
CA ASN A 13 -26.28 -50.27 27.77
C ASN A 13 -26.23 -51.26 26.60
N TYR A 14 -25.03 -51.67 26.18
CA TYR A 14 -24.84 -52.75 25.20
C TYR A 14 -24.88 -54.10 25.92
N LYS A 15 -25.64 -55.06 25.36
CA LYS A 15 -25.86 -56.40 25.97
C LYS A 15 -24.70 -57.40 25.76
N SER A 16 -23.64 -57.01 25.06
CA SER A 16 -22.56 -57.91 24.65
C SER A 16 -21.24 -57.17 24.71
N GLU A 17 -20.57 -57.25 25.85
CA GLU A 17 -19.10 -57.19 25.95
C GLU A 17 -18.76 -57.54 27.41
N GLU A 18 -18.26 -58.75 27.63
CA GLU A 18 -17.67 -59.28 28.88
C GLU A 18 -16.41 -58.51 29.34
N GLY A 19 -16.27 -57.24 28.95
CA GLY A 19 -15.07 -56.42 29.18
C GLY A 19 -15.32 -55.00 29.68
N CYS A 20 -16.58 -54.55 29.84
CA CYS A 20 -16.89 -53.25 30.44
C CYS A 20 -17.51 -53.49 31.82
N GLY A 21 -16.66 -53.57 32.86
CA GLY A 21 -17.00 -53.97 34.23
C GLY A 21 -17.95 -53.04 35.00
N SER A 22 -19.20 -52.89 34.54
CA SER A 22 -20.29 -52.39 35.36
C SER A 22 -21.35 -53.46 35.52
N GLU A 23 -21.29 -54.21 36.61
CA GLU A 23 -22.32 -55.16 37.08
C GLU A 23 -23.69 -54.50 37.35
N ARG A 24 -23.82 -53.18 37.16
CA ARG A 24 -25.02 -52.40 37.47
C ARG A 24 -25.82 -52.12 36.19
N LYS A 25 -27.06 -52.62 36.16
CA LYS A 25 -28.08 -52.19 35.18
C LYS A 25 -28.33 -50.69 35.38
N VAL A 26 -27.87 -49.87 34.44
CA VAL A 26 -28.08 -48.42 34.48
C VAL A 26 -29.48 -48.08 33.96
N SER A 27 -30.19 -47.19 34.65
CA SER A 27 -31.51 -46.71 34.21
C SER A 27 -31.39 -45.95 32.89
N VAL A 28 -32.37 -46.13 32.01
CA VAL A 28 -32.46 -45.37 30.75
C VAL A 28 -33.76 -44.59 30.67
N TYR A 29 -33.63 -43.33 30.27
CA TYR A 29 -34.75 -42.41 30.14
C TYR A 29 -35.04 -42.15 28.66
N ARG A 30 -36.32 -42.15 28.30
CA ARG A 30 -36.77 -41.76 26.96
C ARG A 30 -36.82 -40.24 26.86
N LEU A 31 -36.65 -39.73 25.64
CA LEU A 31 -36.91 -38.32 25.38
C LEU A 31 -38.36 -37.95 25.74
N PRO A 32 -38.59 -36.71 26.24
CA PRO A 32 -39.93 -36.19 26.51
C PRO A 32 -40.88 -36.30 25.30
N SER A 33 -42.18 -36.44 25.60
CA SER A 33 -43.25 -36.35 24.60
C SER A 33 -43.61 -34.91 24.24
N ASP A 34 -43.42 -33.99 25.19
CA ASP A 34 -43.63 -32.56 24.97
C ASP A 34 -42.61 -32.02 23.96
N SER A 35 -43.06 -31.26 22.97
CA SER A 35 -42.22 -30.83 21.84
C SER A 35 -41.14 -29.85 22.25
N ALA A 36 -41.44 -28.92 23.15
CA ALA A 36 -40.49 -27.92 23.64
C ALA A 36 -39.42 -28.57 24.53
N GLU A 37 -39.83 -29.41 25.49
CA GLU A 37 -38.91 -30.13 26.36
C GLU A 37 -38.03 -31.12 25.56
N ARG A 38 -38.62 -31.77 24.55
CA ARG A 38 -37.89 -32.67 23.63
C ARG A 38 -36.83 -31.92 22.84
N ALA A 39 -37.13 -30.73 22.33
CA ALA A 39 -36.15 -29.90 21.61
C ALA A 39 -34.98 -29.50 22.52
N LEU A 40 -35.24 -29.12 23.77
CA LEU A 40 -34.20 -28.81 24.76
C LEU A 40 -33.29 -30.00 25.07
N TRP A 41 -33.86 -31.21 25.19
CA TRP A 41 -33.07 -32.42 25.39
C TRP A 41 -32.25 -32.80 24.17
N ILE A 42 -32.78 -32.57 22.96
CA ILE A 42 -32.07 -32.82 21.70
C ILE A 42 -30.89 -31.84 21.56
N SER A 43 -31.10 -30.55 21.82
CA SER A 43 -30.04 -29.53 21.72
C SER A 43 -28.92 -29.73 22.74
N ALA A 44 -29.20 -30.42 23.85
CA ALA A 44 -28.18 -30.73 24.85
C ALA A 44 -27.26 -31.88 24.43
N ILE A 45 -27.71 -32.79 23.56
CA ILE A 45 -26.91 -33.94 23.13
C ILE A 45 -25.85 -33.48 22.13
N THR A 46 -24.59 -33.79 22.42
CA THR A 46 -23.37 -33.31 21.73
C THR A 46 -23.12 -33.92 20.33
N ASN A 47 -24.17 -34.32 19.61
CA ASN A 47 -24.04 -34.98 18.31
C ASN A 47 -24.66 -34.11 17.20
N ASP A 48 -23.80 -33.51 16.38
CA ASP A 48 -24.17 -32.50 15.36
C ASP A 48 -25.22 -32.98 14.34
N ASN A 49 -25.34 -34.30 14.13
CA ASN A 49 -26.32 -34.88 13.19
C ASN A 49 -27.39 -35.73 13.89
N PHE A 50 -27.68 -35.43 15.15
CA PHE A 50 -28.59 -36.23 15.95
C PHE A 50 -30.06 -36.09 15.52
N THR A 51 -30.60 -37.12 14.89
CA THR A 51 -32.04 -37.21 14.60
C THR A 51 -32.74 -38.09 15.64
N ALA A 52 -33.55 -37.46 16.49
CA ALA A 52 -34.26 -38.15 17.56
C ALA A 52 -35.43 -39.00 17.04
N LYS A 53 -35.29 -40.33 17.11
CA LYS A 53 -36.36 -41.30 16.81
C LYS A 53 -37.27 -41.53 18.04
N GLN A 54 -38.37 -42.26 17.87
CA GLN A 54 -39.32 -42.56 18.96
C GLN A 54 -38.73 -43.46 20.06
N HIS A 55 -37.69 -44.23 19.74
CA HIS A 55 -37.05 -45.18 20.67
C HIS A 55 -35.71 -44.70 21.21
N THR A 56 -35.35 -43.46 20.92
CA THR A 56 -34.15 -42.78 21.43
C THR A 56 -34.20 -42.69 22.96
N VAL A 57 -33.12 -43.15 23.62
CA VAL A 57 -32.96 -43.15 25.08
C VAL A 57 -31.57 -42.67 25.48
N VAL A 58 -31.48 -42.08 26.68
CA VAL A 58 -30.24 -41.61 27.29
C VAL A 58 -30.10 -42.27 28.66
N CYS A 59 -28.91 -42.77 29.00
CA CYS A 59 -28.66 -43.42 30.29
C CYS A 59 -28.40 -42.41 31.41
N GLU A 60 -28.73 -42.81 32.64
CA GLU A 60 -28.62 -42.00 33.87
C GLU A 60 -27.25 -41.33 34.09
N LEU A 61 -26.17 -41.93 33.57
CA LEU A 61 -24.80 -41.40 33.67
C LEU A 61 -24.59 -40.02 33.01
N HIS A 62 -25.53 -39.56 32.19
CA HIS A 62 -25.45 -38.25 31.54
C HIS A 62 -26.07 -37.11 32.37
N TRP A 63 -26.45 -37.41 33.61
CA TRP A 63 -26.89 -36.43 34.60
C TRP A 63 -25.93 -36.38 35.79
N PRO A 64 -25.82 -35.22 36.46
CA PRO A 64 -25.04 -35.11 37.69
C PRO A 64 -25.66 -35.98 38.79
N PRO A 65 -24.87 -36.47 39.76
CA PRO A 65 -25.39 -37.23 40.88
C PRO A 65 -26.43 -36.40 41.66
N GLY A 66 -27.59 -36.99 41.97
CA GLY A 66 -28.68 -36.31 42.69
C GLY A 66 -29.55 -35.39 41.83
N PHE A 67 -29.59 -35.60 40.52
CA PHE A 67 -30.46 -34.82 39.61
C PHE A 67 -31.94 -34.87 40.01
N GLU A 68 -32.65 -33.75 39.82
CA GLU A 68 -34.08 -33.66 40.11
C GLU A 68 -34.91 -34.57 39.19
N THR A 69 -35.80 -35.37 39.78
CA THR A 69 -36.75 -36.22 39.06
C THR A 69 -38.18 -35.72 39.20
N ILE A 70 -38.96 -35.88 38.13
CA ILE A 70 -40.40 -35.66 38.10
C ILE A 70 -41.10 -36.97 37.79
N SER A 71 -42.23 -37.21 38.47
CA SER A 71 -43.10 -38.35 38.16
C SER A 71 -44.05 -37.97 37.03
N LYS A 72 -43.96 -38.66 35.88
CA LYS A 72 -44.96 -38.59 34.81
C LYS A 72 -45.41 -40.00 34.46
N ASN A 73 -46.73 -40.22 34.41
CA ASN A 73 -47.34 -41.52 34.11
C ASN A 73 -46.81 -42.67 35.00
N GLY A 74 -46.63 -42.40 36.30
CA GLY A 74 -46.15 -43.38 37.29
C GLY A 74 -44.67 -43.76 37.17
N LYS A 75 -43.88 -43.07 36.33
CA LYS A 75 -42.44 -43.29 36.17
C LYS A 75 -41.66 -42.02 36.51
N GLN A 76 -40.55 -42.21 37.22
CA GLN A 76 -39.59 -41.13 37.50
C GLN A 76 -38.76 -40.85 36.25
N ARG A 77 -38.59 -39.57 35.92
CA ARG A 77 -37.69 -39.11 34.85
C ARG A 77 -36.95 -37.85 35.29
N PRO A 78 -35.76 -37.57 34.75
CA PRO A 78 -35.07 -36.30 34.98
C PRO A 78 -35.94 -35.11 34.57
N LYS A 79 -35.89 -34.03 35.37
CA LYS A 79 -36.54 -32.75 35.06
C LYS A 79 -35.76 -31.93 34.03
N HIS A 80 -34.44 -31.97 34.11
CA HIS A 80 -33.52 -31.21 33.27
C HIS A 80 -32.91 -32.09 32.17
N PRO A 81 -32.49 -31.50 31.03
CA PRO A 81 -31.78 -32.25 29.99
C PRO A 81 -30.44 -32.80 30.50
N PRO A 82 -29.87 -33.82 29.84
CA PRO A 82 -28.55 -34.35 30.18
C PRO A 82 -27.47 -33.25 30.05
N SER A 83 -26.51 -33.25 30.97
CA SER A 83 -25.47 -32.22 31.05
C SER A 83 -24.05 -32.77 31.27
N VAL A 84 -23.90 -34.08 31.44
CA VAL A 84 -22.61 -34.72 31.75
C VAL A 84 -22.20 -35.66 30.61
N TRP A 85 -20.98 -35.47 30.11
CA TRP A 85 -20.47 -36.15 28.91
C TRP A 85 -19.08 -36.78 29.17
N PRO A 86 -18.98 -37.85 29.98
CA PRO A 86 -17.69 -38.35 30.49
C PRO A 86 -16.75 -38.89 29.40
N ASN A 87 -17.29 -39.34 28.27
CA ASN A 87 -16.54 -39.96 27.17
C ASN A 87 -16.52 -39.11 25.89
N VAL A 88 -16.91 -37.83 25.96
CA VAL A 88 -16.96 -36.92 24.81
C VAL A 88 -15.80 -35.92 24.95
N PRO A 89 -14.95 -35.74 23.91
CA PRO A 89 -13.91 -34.72 23.92
C PRO A 89 -14.50 -33.34 24.23
N SER A 90 -13.81 -32.54 25.05
CA SER A 90 -14.28 -31.20 25.47
C SER A 90 -14.57 -30.27 24.29
N SER A 91 -13.89 -30.45 23.15
CA SER A 91 -14.12 -29.70 21.91
C SER A 91 -15.47 -29.96 21.25
N GLN A 92 -16.17 -31.04 21.59
CA GLN A 92 -17.48 -31.42 21.05
C GLN A 92 -18.64 -31.07 22.00
N ILE A 93 -18.34 -30.57 23.20
CA ILE A 93 -19.36 -30.13 24.14
C ILE A 93 -19.78 -28.71 23.74
N PRO A 94 -21.06 -28.44 23.44
CA PRO A 94 -21.53 -27.10 23.15
C PRO A 94 -21.12 -26.14 24.26
N THR A 95 -20.28 -25.16 23.93
CA THR A 95 -19.92 -24.10 24.87
C THR A 95 -21.18 -23.32 25.20
N PRO A 96 -21.50 -23.08 26.49
CA PRO A 96 -22.61 -22.19 26.83
C PRO A 96 -22.40 -20.85 26.14
N ALA A 97 -23.48 -20.26 25.62
CA ALA A 97 -23.41 -18.94 25.00
C ALA A 97 -22.70 -18.00 25.98
N PRO A 98 -21.65 -17.28 25.55
CA PRO A 98 -20.93 -16.38 26.44
C PRO A 98 -21.94 -15.39 27.02
N SER A 99 -21.83 -15.13 28.33
CA SER A 99 -22.66 -14.10 28.93
C SER A 99 -22.44 -12.80 28.15
N PRO A 100 -23.51 -12.04 27.83
CA PRO A 100 -23.39 -10.82 27.06
C PRO A 100 -22.40 -9.91 27.79
N ARG A 101 -21.23 -9.71 27.17
CA ARG A 101 -20.19 -8.86 27.74
C ARG A 101 -20.78 -7.46 27.83
N PRO A 102 -20.81 -6.80 29.00
CA PRO A 102 -21.20 -5.41 29.09
C PRO A 102 -20.10 -4.58 28.42
N THR A 103 -20.15 -4.44 27.11
CA THR A 103 -19.42 -3.39 26.43
C THR A 103 -20.03 -2.09 26.91
N LYS A 104 -19.32 -1.35 27.76
CA LYS A 104 -19.62 0.07 27.99
C LYS A 104 -19.55 0.72 26.61
N ARG A 105 -20.71 0.86 25.97
CA ARG A 105 -20.86 1.62 24.74
C ARG A 105 -20.53 3.04 25.14
N THR A 106 -19.26 3.43 25.02
CA THR A 106 -18.89 4.84 25.06
C THR A 106 -19.79 5.50 24.04
N SER A 107 -20.70 6.33 24.53
CA SER A 107 -21.55 7.14 23.65
C SER A 107 -20.61 7.87 22.70
N SER A 108 -20.96 7.93 21.42
CA SER A 108 -20.19 8.68 20.43
C SER A 108 -19.94 10.13 20.87
N SER A 109 -20.81 10.67 21.73
CA SER A 109 -20.70 11.97 22.38
C SER A 109 -19.54 12.13 23.38
N LEU A 110 -18.93 11.04 23.87
CA LEU A 110 -17.80 11.10 24.81
C LEU A 110 -16.44 10.80 24.15
N ARG A 111 -16.40 10.50 22.84
CA ARG A 111 -15.15 10.40 22.10
C ARG A 111 -14.75 11.81 21.68
N ASN A 112 -13.74 12.38 22.34
CA ASN A 112 -13.05 13.63 22.00
C ASN A 112 -13.80 14.53 21.01
N THR A 113 -14.74 15.33 21.52
CA THR A 113 -15.24 16.53 20.83
C THR A 113 -14.17 17.62 20.87
N GLU A 114 -12.96 17.31 20.40
CA GLU A 114 -12.08 18.38 19.98
C GLU A 114 -12.70 18.97 18.72
N ALA A 115 -12.82 20.29 18.68
CA ALA A 115 -13.34 20.97 17.50
C ALA A 115 -12.48 20.57 16.30
N ASP A 116 -13.12 20.20 15.20
CA ASP A 116 -12.41 19.88 13.96
C ASP A 116 -11.52 21.06 13.55
N GLN A 117 -10.21 20.83 13.60
CA GLN A 117 -9.22 21.85 13.29
C GLN A 117 -8.99 21.99 11.79
N LEU A 118 -9.63 21.16 10.95
CA LEU A 118 -9.47 21.19 9.50
C LEU A 118 -9.87 22.55 8.91
N ALA A 119 -10.95 23.17 9.41
CA ALA A 119 -11.37 24.49 8.96
C ALA A 119 -10.31 25.57 9.28
N CYS A 120 -9.74 25.53 10.50
CA CYS A 120 -8.67 26.42 10.90
C CYS A 120 -7.41 26.21 10.04
N PHE A 121 -7.06 24.96 9.77
CA PHE A 121 -5.96 24.60 8.88
C PHE A 121 -6.18 25.17 7.47
N LEU A 122 -7.31 24.87 6.82
CA LEU A 122 -7.61 25.35 5.47
C LEU A 122 -7.58 26.88 5.35
N ASN A 123 -8.09 27.58 6.37
CA ASN A 123 -8.07 29.04 6.41
C ASN A 123 -6.64 29.60 6.53
N SER A 124 -5.77 28.91 7.28
CA SER A 124 -4.35 29.31 7.46
C SER A 124 -3.41 28.84 6.34
N ASP A 125 -3.83 27.84 5.56
CA ASP A 125 -3.09 27.30 4.42
C ASP A 125 -3.47 28.01 3.11
N SER A 126 -4.64 28.64 3.06
CA SER A 126 -5.07 29.47 1.93
C SER A 126 -4.09 30.62 1.67
N VAL A 127 -3.75 30.83 0.40
CA VAL A 127 -2.78 31.85 -0.01
C VAL A 127 -3.27 32.65 -1.21
N THR A 128 -3.09 33.97 -1.16
CA THR A 128 -3.31 34.85 -2.32
C THR A 128 -2.02 35.11 -3.09
N PHE A 129 -2.13 35.67 -4.30
CA PHE A 129 -0.94 36.06 -5.06
C PHE A 129 -0.08 37.10 -4.33
N CYS A 130 -0.71 38.07 -3.67
CA CYS A 130 -0.02 39.08 -2.86
C CYS A 130 0.72 38.45 -1.68
N ASP A 131 0.12 37.44 -1.04
CA ASP A 131 0.77 36.70 0.05
C ASP A 131 2.02 35.97 -0.47
N LEU A 132 1.90 35.21 -1.57
CA LEU A 132 3.04 34.55 -2.20
C LEU A 132 4.14 35.54 -2.58
N GLN A 133 3.78 36.63 -3.24
CA GLN A 133 4.71 37.67 -3.64
C GLN A 133 5.45 38.24 -2.43
N SER A 134 4.72 38.59 -1.36
CA SER A 134 5.32 39.17 -0.15
C SER A 134 6.25 38.19 0.56
N ILE A 135 5.87 36.91 0.66
CA ILE A 135 6.66 35.87 1.33
C ILE A 135 7.92 35.53 0.52
N LEU A 136 7.79 35.40 -0.80
CA LEU A 136 8.87 34.94 -1.67
C LEU A 136 9.88 36.04 -2.00
N LEU A 137 9.44 37.29 -2.15
CA LEU A 137 10.31 38.41 -2.52
C LEU A 137 10.91 39.16 -1.32
N ALA A 138 10.43 38.90 -0.09
CA ALA A 138 11.00 39.53 1.10
C ALA A 138 12.49 39.13 1.27
N SER A 139 13.39 40.09 1.08
CA SER A 139 14.85 39.91 1.13
C SER A 139 15.39 39.51 2.51
N LYS A 140 14.57 39.66 3.55
CA LYS A 140 14.88 39.28 4.94
C LYS A 140 14.09 38.03 5.31
N SER A 141 14.57 36.86 4.88
CA SER A 141 14.19 35.50 5.32
C SER A 141 12.69 35.17 5.28
N PRO A 142 12.25 34.12 4.56
CA PRO A 142 10.86 33.72 4.64
C PRO A 142 10.56 33.26 6.08
N LYS A 143 9.47 33.75 6.69
CA LYS A 143 8.97 33.25 7.99
C LYS A 143 8.62 31.75 7.96
N ARG A 144 8.60 31.13 6.78
CA ARG A 144 8.44 29.69 6.57
C ARG A 144 9.67 29.17 5.86
N ASP A 145 10.46 28.35 6.56
CA ASP A 145 11.60 27.67 5.99
C ASP A 145 11.13 26.72 4.88
N LEU A 146 11.33 27.11 3.63
CA LEU A 146 11.14 26.19 2.51
C LEU A 146 12.16 25.06 2.64
N LEU A 147 11.71 23.82 2.44
CA LEU A 147 12.55 22.62 2.48
C LEU A 147 13.72 22.67 1.49
N VAL A 148 13.64 23.53 0.47
CA VAL A 148 14.60 23.63 -0.62
C VAL A 148 15.04 25.08 -0.75
N PRO A 149 16.35 25.37 -0.84
CA PRO A 149 16.83 26.72 -1.05
C PRO A 149 16.42 27.23 -2.43
N VAL A 150 15.59 28.28 -2.45
CA VAL A 150 15.11 28.94 -3.66
C VAL A 150 15.47 30.43 -3.67
N PHE A 151 15.45 31.02 -4.87
CA PHE A 151 15.48 32.45 -5.10
C PHE A 151 14.19 32.82 -5.85
N ALA A 152 13.57 33.95 -5.50
CA ALA A 152 12.39 34.43 -6.20
C ALA A 152 12.58 35.86 -6.72
N PHE A 153 11.99 36.13 -7.87
CA PHE A 153 11.95 37.45 -8.49
C PHE A 153 10.63 37.63 -9.23
N MET A 154 10.34 38.88 -9.63
CA MET A 154 9.11 39.23 -10.35
C MET A 154 9.46 39.77 -11.73
N ASP A 155 8.69 39.34 -12.74
CA ASP A 155 8.81 39.77 -14.14
C ASP A 155 7.41 39.80 -14.74
N ASP A 156 6.99 40.92 -15.36
CA ASP A 156 5.67 41.09 -16.00
C ASP A 156 4.46 40.55 -15.19
N SER A 157 4.41 40.85 -13.89
CA SER A 157 3.38 40.36 -12.96
C SER A 157 3.34 38.83 -12.73
N VAL A 158 4.41 38.14 -13.10
CA VAL A 158 4.64 36.73 -12.82
C VAL A 158 5.70 36.62 -11.73
N VAL A 159 5.45 35.78 -10.73
CA VAL A 159 6.47 35.41 -9.74
C VAL A 159 7.25 34.22 -10.25
N HIS A 160 8.56 34.37 -10.35
CA HIS A 160 9.49 33.33 -10.73
C HIS A 160 10.17 32.80 -9.47
N VAL A 161 10.02 31.49 -9.20
CA VAL A 161 10.71 30.80 -8.10
C VAL A 161 11.70 29.82 -8.71
N GLN A 162 12.99 30.06 -8.52
CA GLN A 162 14.06 29.23 -9.05
C GLN A 162 14.83 28.51 -7.94
N SER A 163 15.26 27.29 -8.20
CA SER A 163 16.18 26.60 -7.30
C SER A 163 17.52 27.34 -7.22
N LYS A 164 18.11 27.42 -6.02
CA LYS A 164 19.52 27.84 -5.89
C LYS A 164 20.50 26.77 -6.38
N LYS A 165 20.04 25.52 -6.49
CA LYS A 165 20.86 24.43 -7.03
C LYS A 165 20.94 24.55 -8.54
N MET A 166 22.15 24.72 -9.05
CA MET A 166 22.45 24.78 -10.47
C MET A 166 22.98 23.44 -10.95
N VAL A 167 22.56 23.00 -12.13
CA VAL A 167 23.08 21.82 -12.82
C VAL A 167 23.54 22.28 -14.19
N ASN A 168 24.85 22.25 -14.42
CA ASN A 168 25.48 22.68 -15.67
C ASN A 168 25.08 24.11 -16.09
N GLY A 169 25.09 25.05 -15.14
CA GLY A 169 24.77 26.46 -15.39
C GLY A 169 23.28 26.77 -15.54
N VAL A 170 22.38 25.79 -15.41
CA VAL A 170 20.92 26.00 -15.46
C VAL A 170 20.33 25.69 -14.07
N PRO A 171 19.35 26.47 -13.57
CA PRO A 171 18.65 26.13 -12.33
C PRO A 171 17.99 24.75 -12.43
N LEU A 172 18.04 23.97 -11.35
CA LEU A 172 17.42 22.64 -11.31
C LEU A 172 15.93 22.71 -11.70
N PHE A 173 15.22 23.70 -11.17
CA PHE A 173 13.85 23.98 -11.57
C PHE A 173 13.55 25.48 -11.52
N VAL A 174 12.50 25.87 -12.25
CA VAL A 174 11.89 27.20 -12.21
C VAL A 174 10.37 27.01 -12.21
N VAL A 175 9.67 27.67 -11.29
CA VAL A 175 8.21 27.74 -11.24
C VAL A 175 7.80 29.16 -11.58
N ARG A 176 6.92 29.30 -12.58
CA ARG A 176 6.28 30.58 -12.93
C ARG A 176 4.88 30.59 -12.37
N ILE A 177 4.52 31.60 -11.59
CA ILE A 177 3.23 31.74 -10.94
C ILE A 177 2.59 33.03 -11.42
N SER A 178 1.44 32.92 -12.09
CA SER A 178 0.64 34.04 -12.59
C SER A 178 -0.25 34.64 -11.49
N GLN A 179 -0.82 35.82 -11.74
CA GLN A 179 -1.68 36.53 -10.77
C GLN A 179 -2.91 35.72 -10.33
N ASP A 180 -3.44 34.87 -11.20
CA ASP A 180 -4.57 33.97 -10.93
C ASP A 180 -4.14 32.68 -10.21
N LEU A 181 -2.90 32.62 -9.74
CA LEU A 181 -2.26 31.46 -9.09
C LEU A 181 -2.11 30.24 -10.02
N THR A 182 -2.35 30.38 -11.33
CA THR A 182 -1.94 29.35 -12.28
C THR A 182 -0.42 29.28 -12.33
N PHE A 183 0.12 28.09 -12.61
CA PHE A 183 1.55 27.88 -12.55
C PHE A 183 2.06 27.03 -13.72
N VAL A 184 3.32 27.29 -14.09
CA VAL A 184 4.05 26.50 -15.08
C VAL A 184 5.39 26.09 -14.49
N ASN A 185 5.62 24.77 -14.46
CA ASN A 185 6.84 24.19 -13.95
C ASN A 185 7.84 23.93 -15.08
N PHE A 186 9.09 24.25 -14.80
CA PHE A 186 10.24 23.91 -15.63
C PHE A 186 11.24 23.16 -14.77
N HIS A 187 11.79 22.07 -15.30
CA HIS A 187 12.87 21.33 -14.69
C HIS A 187 14.03 21.29 -15.69
N LEU A 188 15.16 21.87 -15.32
CA LEU A 188 16.34 22.03 -16.18
C LEU A 188 16.00 22.67 -17.54
N GLY A 189 15.15 23.70 -17.49
CA GLY A 189 14.69 24.45 -18.67
C GLY A 189 13.57 23.77 -19.47
N VAL A 190 13.22 22.52 -19.17
CA VAL A 190 12.16 21.79 -19.88
C VAL A 190 10.85 21.87 -19.11
N ARG A 191 9.77 22.30 -19.77
CA ARG A 191 8.42 22.34 -19.17
C ARG A 191 8.03 20.93 -18.70
N CYS A 192 7.50 20.82 -17.49
CA CYS A 192 7.06 19.55 -16.92
C CYS A 192 5.78 19.69 -16.11
N THR A 193 5.13 18.56 -15.82
CA THR A 193 3.92 18.49 -15.01
C THR A 193 4.26 17.80 -13.70
N ALA A 194 3.86 18.41 -12.57
CA ALA A 194 3.94 17.75 -11.27
C ALA A 194 2.86 16.67 -11.18
N THR A 195 3.25 15.41 -11.22
CA THR A 195 2.31 14.29 -11.30
C THR A 195 1.37 14.25 -10.09
N THR A 196 1.90 14.52 -8.89
CA THR A 196 1.15 14.59 -7.64
C THR A 196 0.04 15.65 -7.69
N LEU A 197 0.31 16.83 -8.23
CA LEU A 197 -0.70 17.89 -8.38
C LEU A 197 -1.70 17.57 -9.48
N SER A 198 -1.23 17.05 -10.61
CA SER A 198 -2.11 16.71 -11.75
C SER A 198 -3.08 15.58 -11.42
N ALA A 199 -2.65 14.57 -10.65
CA ALA A 199 -3.51 13.47 -10.19
C ALA A 199 -4.67 13.99 -9.32
N ASN A 200 -4.42 15.06 -8.56
CA ASN A 200 -5.41 15.73 -7.73
C ASN A 200 -6.15 16.88 -8.44
N LYS A 201 -5.97 17.04 -9.77
CA LYS A 201 -6.55 18.12 -10.58
C LYS A 201 -6.24 19.53 -10.06
N ILE A 202 -5.09 19.70 -9.41
CA ILE A 202 -4.66 21.00 -8.89
C ILE A 202 -4.03 21.78 -10.05
N THR A 203 -4.75 22.80 -10.54
CA THR A 203 -4.31 23.70 -11.62
C THR A 203 -3.84 25.07 -11.11
N THR A 204 -4.13 25.39 -9.85
CA THR A 204 -3.82 26.68 -9.21
C THR A 204 -3.23 26.47 -7.82
N LEU A 205 -2.30 27.33 -7.42
CA LEU A 205 -1.64 27.29 -6.11
C LEU A 205 -2.42 28.12 -5.07
N GLN A 206 -3.66 27.71 -4.79
CA GLN A 206 -4.54 28.38 -3.81
C GLN A 206 -4.15 28.12 -2.36
N THR A 207 -3.27 27.14 -2.12
CA THR A 207 -2.77 26.85 -0.79
C THR A 207 -1.26 26.77 -0.75
N TRP A 208 -0.69 27.11 0.40
CA TRP A 208 0.75 27.05 0.62
C TRP A 208 1.27 25.61 0.56
N SER A 209 0.53 24.65 1.11
CA SER A 209 0.87 23.23 1.03
C SER A 209 0.96 22.72 -0.41
N ALA A 210 0.10 23.20 -1.32
CA ALA A 210 0.18 22.85 -2.74
C ALA A 210 1.44 23.43 -3.41
N PHE A 211 1.84 24.65 -3.03
CA PHE A 211 3.09 25.25 -3.49
C PHE A 211 4.32 24.50 -2.96
N GLU A 212 4.35 24.17 -1.67
CA GLU A 212 5.47 23.41 -1.09
C GLU A 212 5.62 22.02 -1.70
N GLU A 213 4.50 21.32 -1.91
CA GLU A 213 4.50 20.02 -2.58
C GLU A 213 4.99 20.12 -4.04
N ASN A 214 4.64 21.20 -4.75
CA ASN A 214 5.18 21.48 -6.09
C ASN A 214 6.71 21.58 -6.07
N ILE A 215 7.25 22.38 -5.15
CA ILE A 215 8.70 22.59 -5.00
C ILE A 215 9.39 21.29 -4.58
N ARG A 216 8.80 20.54 -3.64
CA ARG A 216 9.31 19.23 -3.20
C ARG A 216 9.37 18.24 -4.36
N PHE A 217 8.31 18.16 -5.15
CA PHE A 217 8.26 17.32 -6.35
C PHE A 217 9.38 17.71 -7.33
N LEU A 218 9.52 18.99 -7.65
CA LEU A 218 10.53 19.44 -8.61
C LEU A 218 11.97 19.22 -8.12
N ASN A 219 12.21 19.32 -6.82
CA ASN A 219 13.53 19.07 -6.25
C ASN A 219 13.89 17.58 -6.20
N SER A 220 12.90 16.71 -6.00
CA SER A 220 13.06 15.25 -5.97
C SER A 220 12.95 14.60 -7.34
N LEU A 221 12.58 15.35 -8.37
CA LEU A 221 12.40 14.84 -9.72
C LEU A 221 13.74 14.35 -10.27
N GLU A 222 13.96 13.04 -10.20
CA GLU A 222 15.11 12.43 -10.84
C GLU A 222 15.07 12.74 -12.35
N LEU A 223 16.26 12.98 -12.90
CA LEU A 223 16.46 13.21 -14.31
C LEU A 223 16.04 11.94 -15.06
N ASP A 224 14.79 11.93 -15.50
CA ASP A 224 14.33 10.95 -16.49
C ASP A 224 15.32 11.00 -17.66
N ASN A 225 15.79 9.83 -18.10
CA ASN A 225 16.84 9.68 -19.10
C ASN A 225 16.54 10.53 -20.36
N LYS A 226 15.25 10.67 -20.71
CA LYS A 226 14.77 11.51 -21.81
C LYS A 226 15.10 13.00 -21.63
N LYS A 227 14.93 13.54 -20.41
CA LYS A 227 15.20 14.95 -20.10
C LYS A 227 16.69 15.25 -20.06
N LYS A 228 17.50 14.29 -19.58
CA LYS A 228 18.97 14.39 -19.59
C LYS A 228 19.50 14.56 -21.02
N VAL A 229 19.00 13.78 -21.97
CA VAL A 229 19.37 13.86 -23.39
C VAL A 229 19.00 15.22 -24.00
N ILE A 230 17.82 15.76 -23.71
CA ILE A 230 17.39 17.08 -24.21
C ILE A 230 18.27 18.20 -23.63
N GLN A 231 18.64 18.12 -22.36
CA GLN A 231 19.55 19.09 -21.74
C GLN A 231 20.95 19.04 -22.38
N GLU A 232 21.50 17.85 -22.60
CA GLU A 232 22.77 17.65 -23.30
C GLU A 232 22.73 18.27 -24.72
N GLN A 233 21.61 18.14 -25.43
CA GLN A 233 21.40 18.77 -26.74
C GLN A 233 21.36 20.30 -26.68
N LEU A 234 20.57 20.87 -25.75
CA LEU A 234 20.47 22.32 -25.60
C LEU A 234 21.83 22.95 -25.26
N GLN A 235 22.66 22.26 -24.48
CA GLN A 235 24.04 22.70 -24.20
C GLN A 235 24.95 22.61 -25.43
N ALA A 236 24.83 21.54 -26.22
CA ALA A 236 25.55 21.43 -27.49
C ALA A 236 25.18 22.55 -28.45
N MET A 237 23.92 22.97 -28.45
CA MET A 237 23.42 24.07 -29.29
C MET A 237 23.86 25.45 -28.76
N GLY A 238 23.84 25.67 -27.44
CA GLY A 238 24.19 26.96 -26.83
C GLY A 238 25.69 27.29 -26.81
N THR A 239 26.56 26.29 -26.94
CA THR A 239 28.03 26.47 -26.94
C THR A 239 28.63 26.78 -28.32
N GLN A 240 27.80 27.10 -29.31
CA GLN A 240 28.25 27.32 -30.69
C GLN A 240 29.13 28.57 -30.85
N GLN A 241 30.44 28.33 -30.88
CA GLN A 241 31.27 28.93 -31.92
C GLN A 241 30.97 28.23 -33.25
N ILE A 242 30.65 29.01 -34.28
CA ILE A 242 30.41 28.54 -35.64
C ILE A 242 31.57 27.63 -36.09
N GLY A 243 31.28 26.34 -36.33
CA GLY A 243 32.24 25.37 -36.89
C GLY A 243 32.70 24.21 -36.00
N LYS A 244 32.28 24.12 -34.72
CA LYS A 244 32.63 23.00 -33.82
C LYS A 244 31.49 21.97 -33.65
N PRO A 245 31.80 20.72 -33.25
CA PRO A 245 30.93 19.56 -33.48
C PRO A 245 29.56 19.66 -32.79
N VAL A 246 28.52 19.32 -33.57
CA VAL A 246 27.08 19.37 -33.24
C VAL A 246 26.66 18.41 -32.10
N TYR A 247 27.55 17.51 -31.67
CA TYR A 247 27.19 16.41 -30.77
C TYR A 247 28.12 16.34 -29.56
N THR A 248 27.55 16.24 -28.36
CA THR A 248 28.33 15.99 -27.14
C THR A 248 28.90 14.56 -27.16
N PRO A 249 30.00 14.28 -26.43
CA PRO A 249 30.52 12.93 -26.27
C PRO A 249 29.46 11.93 -25.79
N ASP A 250 28.62 12.34 -24.83
CA ASP A 250 27.53 11.48 -24.31
C ASP A 250 26.47 11.17 -25.37
N MET A 251 26.10 12.15 -26.20
CA MET A 251 25.22 11.90 -27.34
C MET A 251 25.82 10.89 -28.33
N ILE A 252 27.13 10.97 -28.58
CA ILE A 252 27.82 10.01 -29.44
C ILE A 252 27.82 8.61 -28.81
N ILE A 253 28.13 8.49 -27.51
CA ILE A 253 28.13 7.22 -26.79
C ILE A 253 26.74 6.58 -26.84
N ARG A 254 25.69 7.32 -26.47
CA ARG A 254 24.31 6.83 -26.52
C ARG A 254 23.88 6.43 -27.93
N ALA A 255 24.27 7.22 -28.93
CA ALA A 255 23.99 6.90 -30.32
C ALA A 255 24.64 5.57 -30.75
N PHE A 256 25.89 5.32 -30.37
CA PHE A 256 26.54 4.03 -30.59
C PHE A 256 25.86 2.89 -29.83
N THR A 257 25.48 3.09 -28.57
CA THR A 257 24.76 2.09 -27.78
C THR A 257 23.45 1.70 -28.45
N TYR A 258 22.62 2.66 -28.85
CA TYR A 258 21.35 2.37 -29.53
C TYR A 258 21.57 1.72 -30.90
N PHE A 259 22.55 2.20 -31.68
CA PHE A 259 22.87 1.64 -32.98
C PHE A 259 23.38 0.19 -32.90
N ALA A 260 24.20 -0.12 -31.88
CA ALA A 260 24.70 -1.46 -31.63
C ALA A 260 23.60 -2.42 -31.14
N THR A 261 22.69 -1.94 -30.28
CA THR A 261 21.58 -2.75 -29.77
C THR A 261 20.53 -3.05 -30.84
N SER A 262 20.12 -2.06 -31.64
CA SER A 262 19.17 -2.27 -32.74
C SER A 262 19.20 -1.12 -33.74
N ARG A 263 19.53 -1.42 -35.00
CA ARG A 263 19.53 -0.43 -36.09
C ARG A 263 18.14 0.16 -36.36
N CYS A 264 17.09 -0.66 -36.31
CA CYS A 264 15.71 -0.19 -36.50
C CYS A 264 15.27 0.75 -35.38
N LEU A 265 15.64 0.44 -34.12
CA LEU A 265 15.38 1.32 -32.99
C LEU A 265 16.13 2.64 -33.15
N TYR A 266 17.40 2.57 -33.55
CA TYR A 266 18.22 3.75 -33.77
C TYR A 266 17.64 4.68 -34.84
N GLU A 267 17.22 4.17 -36.00
CA GLU A 267 16.64 5.04 -37.05
C GLU A 267 15.35 5.72 -36.59
N ARG A 268 14.51 5.06 -35.79
CA ARG A 268 13.34 5.72 -35.19
C ARG A 268 13.76 6.81 -34.21
N LEU A 269 14.64 6.49 -33.28
CA LEU A 269 15.10 7.45 -32.25
C LEU A 269 15.92 8.60 -32.84
N ARG A 270 16.61 8.38 -33.96
CA ARG A 270 17.49 9.38 -34.55
C ARG A 270 16.74 10.63 -34.96
N HIS A 271 15.55 10.48 -35.52
CA HIS A 271 14.72 11.61 -35.90
C HIS A 271 14.18 12.35 -34.67
N ASP A 272 13.70 11.61 -33.67
CA ASP A 272 13.11 12.19 -32.45
C ASP A 272 14.15 12.89 -31.55
N PHE A 273 15.37 12.36 -31.51
CA PHE A 273 16.45 12.81 -30.62
C PHE A 273 17.62 13.45 -31.37
N GLN A 274 17.43 13.83 -32.64
CA GLN A 274 18.47 14.45 -33.47
C GLN A 274 19.84 13.77 -33.36
N PHE A 275 19.85 12.44 -33.21
CA PHE A 275 21.12 11.73 -33.10
C PHE A 275 21.95 11.92 -34.38
N PRO A 276 23.27 11.70 -34.30
CA PRO A 276 24.13 11.68 -35.47
C PRO A 276 23.54 10.84 -36.59
N SER A 277 23.83 11.16 -37.85
CA SER A 277 23.50 10.22 -38.91
C SER A 277 24.30 8.92 -38.76
N VAL A 278 23.79 7.79 -39.28
CA VAL A 278 24.59 6.56 -39.36
C VAL A 278 25.92 6.83 -40.07
N ARG A 279 25.91 7.66 -41.13
CA ARG A 279 27.12 8.10 -41.82
C ARG A 279 28.09 8.86 -40.89
N THR A 280 27.57 9.67 -39.97
CA THR A 280 28.37 10.36 -38.96
C THR A 280 28.98 9.36 -37.98
N LEU A 281 28.22 8.39 -37.49
CA LEU A 281 28.75 7.32 -36.62
C LEU A 281 29.84 6.52 -37.34
N THR A 282 29.59 6.05 -38.56
CA THR A 282 30.58 5.33 -39.38
C THR A 282 31.84 6.18 -39.60
N ARG A 283 31.69 7.48 -39.85
CA ARG A 283 32.84 8.40 -39.97
C ARG A 283 33.62 8.49 -38.67
N ILE A 284 32.97 8.59 -37.51
CA ILE A 284 33.63 8.58 -36.21
C ILE A 284 34.37 7.25 -36.00
N THR A 285 33.72 6.12 -36.22
CA THR A 285 34.33 4.78 -36.13
C THR A 285 35.56 4.66 -37.05
N SER A 286 35.46 5.16 -38.28
CA SER A 286 36.58 5.12 -39.24
C SER A 286 37.78 5.97 -38.80
N LYS A 287 37.55 7.04 -38.03
CA LYS A 287 38.63 7.84 -37.44
C LYS A 287 39.28 7.11 -36.27
N VAL A 288 38.48 6.46 -35.43
CA VAL A 288 38.97 5.66 -34.31
C VAL A 288 39.78 4.46 -34.80
N ALA A 289 39.32 3.78 -35.86
CA ALA A 289 40.03 2.66 -36.47
C ALA A 289 41.38 3.03 -37.12
N LYS A 290 41.63 4.33 -37.36
CA LYS A 290 42.91 4.85 -37.85
C LYS A 290 43.87 5.26 -36.74
N LEU A 291 43.41 5.27 -35.49
CA LEU A 291 44.29 5.51 -34.36
C LEU A 291 45.21 4.29 -34.21
N ASP A 292 46.47 4.57 -33.90
CA ASP A 292 47.41 3.52 -33.55
C ASP A 292 46.87 2.73 -32.36
N GLU A 293 46.96 1.40 -32.43
CA GLU A 293 46.35 0.50 -31.45
C GLU A 293 46.89 0.76 -30.05
N SER A 294 48.19 1.08 -29.94
CA SER A 294 48.83 1.44 -28.68
C SER A 294 48.30 2.75 -28.08
N ALA A 295 48.05 3.75 -28.93
CA ALA A 295 47.50 5.04 -28.52
C ALA A 295 46.03 4.93 -28.10
N PHE A 296 45.25 4.09 -28.80
CA PHE A 296 43.87 3.82 -28.46
C PHE A 296 43.75 3.11 -27.10
N SER A 297 44.49 2.01 -26.89
CA SER A 297 44.47 1.28 -25.63
C SER A 297 44.90 2.15 -24.45
N SER A 298 45.97 2.94 -24.61
CA SER A 298 46.43 3.88 -23.57
C SER A 298 45.36 4.90 -23.18
N ALA A 299 44.65 5.48 -24.16
CA ALA A 299 43.56 6.41 -23.90
C ALA A 299 42.38 5.75 -23.18
N VAL A 300 42.01 4.52 -23.57
CA VAL A 300 40.92 3.76 -22.94
C VAL A 300 41.26 3.44 -21.48
N PHE A 301 42.45 2.88 -21.20
CA PHE A 301 42.85 2.51 -19.85
C PHE A 301 42.96 3.72 -18.93
N LYS A 302 43.51 4.84 -19.40
CA LYS A 302 43.56 6.09 -18.64
C LYS A 302 42.16 6.59 -18.24
N SER A 303 41.18 6.47 -19.16
CA SER A 303 39.79 6.88 -18.87
C SER A 303 39.08 5.96 -17.87
N LEU A 304 39.46 4.68 -17.80
CA LEU A 304 38.91 3.71 -16.87
C LEU A 304 39.43 3.95 -15.44
N GLU A 305 40.73 4.25 -15.31
CA GLU A 305 41.34 4.58 -14.01
C GLU A 305 40.74 5.85 -13.39
N GLU A 306 40.48 6.88 -14.20
CA GLU A 306 39.83 8.12 -13.73
C GLU A 306 38.41 7.87 -13.21
N ARG A 307 37.67 6.93 -13.83
CA ARG A 307 36.31 6.57 -13.39
C ARG A 307 36.27 5.69 -12.15
N GLN A 308 37.31 4.92 -11.86
CA GLN A 308 37.39 4.12 -10.63
C GLN A 308 37.73 4.97 -9.40
N ARG A 309 38.19 6.21 -9.58
CA ARG A 309 38.53 7.15 -8.50
C ARG A 309 37.36 8.07 -8.10
N LEU A 310 36.28 8.07 -8.86
CA LEU A 310 35.04 8.83 -8.60
C LEU A 310 33.99 7.92 -7.95
#